data_AF-A0A1Q7G1M2-F1
#
_entry.id   AF-A0A1Q7G1M2-F1
#
_cell.length_a   1.000
_cell.length_b   1.000
_cell.length_c   1.000
_cell.angle_alpha   90.00
_cell.angle_beta   90.00
_cell.angle_gamma   90.00
#
_symmetry.space_group_name_H-M   'P 1'
#
loop_
_entity.id
_entity.type
_entity.pdbx_description
1 polymer ?
#
loop_
_entity_poly.entity_id
_entity_poly.type
_entity_poly.pdbx_seq_one_letter_code
_entity_poly.pdbx_strand_id
1 'polypeptide(L)' 'MLIVSDKTSPDEQDAQKLKKYYDYAKKQFQLKDEDAVQLVNETLLYLKLKSSDSIDPLQYGDQFGAGFS' A
#
# COMPACT_ATOMS: atom_id res chain seq x y z
N MET A 1 8.65 8.99 1.27
CA MET A 1 8.65 7.55 0.94
C MET A 1 8.78 7.39 -0.57
N LEU A 2 9.49 6.38 -1.08
CA LEU A 2 9.81 6.26 -2.52
C LEU A 2 8.56 6.18 -3.42
N ILE A 3 7.49 5.52 -2.95
CA ILE A 3 6.19 5.39 -3.65
C ILE A 3 5.61 6.76 -4.06
N VAL A 4 5.68 7.74 -3.16
CA VAL A 4 5.16 9.11 -3.39
C VAL A 4 6.04 9.86 -4.40
N SER A 5 7.36 9.74 -4.27
CA SER A 5 8.32 10.38 -5.18
C SER A 5 8.18 9.84 -6.60
N ASP A 6 7.92 8.54 -6.75
CA ASP A 6 7.73 7.87 -8.03
C ASP A 6 6.33 8.12 -8.63
N LYS A 7 5.44 8.84 -7.94
CA LYS A 7 4.04 9.09 -8.34
C LYS A 7 3.31 7.79 -8.71
N THR A 8 3.60 6.71 -7.99
CA THR A 8 2.97 5.41 -8.24
C THR A 8 1.50 5.46 -7.89
N SER A 9 0.66 4.84 -8.72
CA SER A 9 -0.76 4.71 -8.44
C SER A 9 -0.97 3.94 -7.13
N PRO A 10 -1.89 4.38 -6.24
CA PRO A 10 -2.29 3.59 -5.08
C PRO A 10 -2.88 2.22 -5.45
N ASP A 11 -3.38 2.07 -6.67
CA ASP A 11 -3.91 0.81 -7.22
C ASP A 11 -2.85 -0.02 -7.99
N GLU A 12 -1.56 0.25 -7.81
CA GLU A 12 -0.49 -0.54 -8.43
C GLU A 12 -0.49 -1.99 -7.92
N GLN A 13 -0.49 -2.95 -8.85
CA GLN A 13 -0.54 -4.39 -8.57
C GLN A 13 0.59 -5.17 -9.26
N ASP A 14 1.43 -4.51 -10.07
CA ASP A 14 2.54 -5.16 -10.74
C ASP A 14 3.60 -5.63 -9.72
N ALA A 15 3.77 -6.95 -9.61
CA ALA A 15 4.67 -7.56 -8.65
C ALA A 15 6.14 -7.13 -8.82
N GLN A 16 6.60 -6.86 -10.05
CA GLN A 16 7.99 -6.42 -10.28
C GLN A 16 8.18 -4.98 -9.80
N LYS A 17 7.20 -4.09 -10.02
CA LYS A 17 7.23 -2.73 -9.49
C LYS A 17 7.13 -2.71 -7.97
N LEU A 18 6.24 -3.52 -7.38
CA LEU A 18 6.08 -3.60 -5.93
C LEU A 18 7.34 -4.14 -5.23
N LYS A 19 8.04 -5.09 -5.85
CA LYS A 19 9.31 -5.63 -5.33
C LYS A 19 10.35 -4.54 -5.05
N LYS A 20 10.44 -3.52 -5.92
CA LYS A 20 11.33 -2.35 -5.71
C LYS A 20 11.04 -1.66 -4.37
N TYR A 21 9.76 -1.48 -4.04
CA TYR A 21 9.35 -0.81 -2.81
C TYR A 21 9.59 -1.68 -1.57
N TYR A 22 9.33 -2.98 -1.67
CA TYR A 22 9.65 -3.93 -0.59
C TYR A 22 11.16 -3.95 -0.31
N ASP A 23 11.99 -4.06 -1.35
CA ASP A 23 13.45 -4.07 -1.20
C ASP A 23 13.98 -2.74 -0.62
N TYR A 24 13.40 -1.62 -1.05
CA TYR A 24 13.71 -0.31 -0.47
C TYR A 24 13.34 -0.25 1.02
N ALA A 25 12.14 -0.69 1.40
CA ALA A 25 11.67 -0.68 2.78
C ALA A 25 12.55 -1.57 3.68
N LYS A 26 12.89 -2.78 3.22
CA LYS A 26 13.84 -3.67 3.92
C LYS A 26 15.17 -2.99 4.19
N LYS A 27 15.77 -2.39 3.16
CA LYS A 27 17.09 -1.76 3.28
C LYS A 27 17.05 -0.52 4.16
N GLN A 28 16.04 0.33 4.00
CA GLN A 28 15.97 1.62 4.67
C GLN A 28 15.58 1.51 6.15
N PHE A 29 14.72 0.55 6.47
CA PHE A 29 14.16 0.40 7.82
C PHE A 29 14.62 -0.89 8.52
N GLN A 30 15.52 -1.67 7.90
CA GLN A 30 16.05 -2.94 8.44
C GLN A 30 14.94 -3.95 8.78
N LEU A 31 13.88 -3.96 7.97
CA LEU A 31 12.72 -4.81 8.14
C LEU A 31 12.94 -6.21 7.54
N LYS A 32 12.23 -7.19 8.10
CA LYS A 32 12.08 -8.51 7.49
C LYS A 32 11.13 -8.45 6.29
N ASP A 33 11.11 -9.51 5.48
CA ASP A 33 10.28 -9.54 4.26
C ASP A 33 8.79 -9.28 4.54
N GLU A 34 8.20 -9.93 5.54
CA GLU A 34 6.78 -9.74 5.89
C GLU A 34 6.47 -8.30 6.32
N ASP A 35 7.28 -7.73 7.22
CA ASP A 35 7.10 -6.36 7.72
C ASP A 35 7.24 -5.32 6.59
N ALA A 36 8.17 -5.54 5.65
CA ALA A 36 8.37 -4.66 4.51
C ALA A 36 7.20 -4.72 3.52
N VAL A 37 6.64 -5.92 3.29
CA VAL A 37 5.43 -6.09 2.47
C VAL A 37 4.24 -5.39 3.13
N GLN A 38 4.04 -5.60 4.43
CA GLN A 38 2.98 -4.97 5.18
C GLN A 38 3.08 -3.43 5.12
N LEU A 39 4.25 -2.86 5.39
CA LEU A 39 4.45 -1.41 5.36
C LEU A 39 4.14 -0.78 4.00
N VAL A 40 4.56 -1.43 2.91
CA VAL A 40 4.29 -0.94 1.55
C VAL A 40 2.79 -1.01 1.24
N ASN A 41 2.13 -2.12 1.59
CA ASN A 41 0.69 -2.28 1.37
C ASN A 41 -0.13 -1.27 2.18
N GLU A 42 0.17 -1.08 3.46
CA GLU A 42 -0.47 -0.08 4.32
C GLU A 42 -0.26 1.34 3.80
N THR A 43 0.92 1.63 3.23
CA THR A 43 1.16 2.95 2.65
C THR A 43 0.34 3.16 1.38
N LEU A 44 0.26 2.17 0.49
CA LEU A 44 -0.62 2.26 -0.69
C LEU A 44 -2.08 2.45 -0.29
N LEU A 45 -2.54 1.70 0.72
CA LEU A 45 -3.86 1.84 1.31
C LEU A 45 -4.10 3.24 1.87
N TYR A 46 -3.16 3.76 2.67
CA TYR A 46 -3.23 5.11 3.22
C TYR A 46 -3.32 6.17 2.12
N LEU A 47 -2.51 6.04 1.07
CA LEU A 47 -2.52 6.97 -0.07
C LEU A 47 -3.87 6.92 -0.81
N LYS A 48 -4.44 5.72 -1.00
CA LYS A 48 -5.76 5.53 -1.61
C LYS A 48 -6.84 6.26 -0.79
N LEU A 49 -6.90 6.01 0.52
CA LEU A 49 -7.85 6.63 1.44
C LEU A 49 -7.70 8.16 1.51
N LYS A 50 -6.46 8.65 1.51
CA LYS A 50 -6.19 10.10 1.54
C LYS A 50 -6.57 10.79 0.23
N SER A 51 -6.45 10.10 -0.90
CA SER A 51 -6.81 10.66 -2.21
C SER A 51 -8.32 10.69 -2.47
N SER A 52 -9.11 9.91 -1.73
CA SER A 52 -10.56 10.01 -1.75
C SER A 52 -11.03 11.00 -0.69
N ASP A 53 -11.00 12.30 -1.01
CA ASP A 53 -11.75 13.28 -0.23
C ASP A 53 -13.21 12.81 -0.17
N SER A 54 -13.72 12.50 1.03
CA SER A 54 -15.13 12.13 1.35
C SER A 54 -15.62 10.70 1.11
N ILE A 55 -14.76 9.67 1.21
CA ILE A 55 -15.24 8.28 1.26
C ILE A 55 -15.17 7.72 2.68
N ASP A 56 -16.33 7.40 3.26
CA ASP A 56 -16.44 6.62 4.49
C ASP A 56 -15.90 5.20 4.22
N PRO A 57 -14.77 4.79 4.84
CA PRO A 57 -14.16 3.49 4.61
C PRO A 57 -15.10 2.31 4.93
N LEU A 58 -16.10 2.53 5.78
CA LEU A 58 -17.12 1.52 6.12
C LEU A 58 -18.07 1.23 4.96
N GLN A 59 -18.26 2.17 4.03
CA GLN A 59 -19.17 1.97 2.88
C GLN A 59 -18.54 1.19 1.73
N TYR A 60 -17.22 0.98 1.77
CA TYR A 60 -16.48 0.30 0.71
C TYR A 60 -15.84 -1.01 1.19
N GLY A 61 -16.31 -1.58 2.31
CA GLY A 61 -15.82 -2.85 2.85
C GLY A 61 -15.75 -3.97 1.80
N ASP A 62 -16.69 -3.98 0.85
CA ASP A 62 -16.74 -4.94 -0.26
C ASP A 62 -15.57 -4.80 -1.26
N GLN A 63 -14.99 -3.61 -1.40
CA GLN A 63 -13.82 -3.37 -2.28
C GLN A 63 -12.49 -3.72 -1.63
N PHE A 64 -12.47 -3.92 -0.31
CA PHE A 64 -11.26 -4.26 0.45
C PHE A 64 -11.04 -5.78 0.58
N GLY A 65 -11.90 -6.61 -0.02
CA GLY A 65 -11.64 -8.05 -0.15
C GLY A 65 -11.67 -8.83 1.17
N ALA A 66 -12.19 -8.23 2.24
CA ALA A 66 -12.54 -8.93 3.46
C ALA A 66 -14.06 -8.86 3.61
N GLY A 67 -14.75 -9.87 3.08
CA GLY A 67 -16.03 -10.24 3.67
C GLY A 67 -15.73 -10.57 5.13
N PHE A 68 -16.05 -9.65 6.03
CA PHE A 68 -16.13 -9.97 7.45
C PHE A 68 -17.32 -10.92 7.61
N SER A 69 -17.03 -12.22 7.57
CA SER A 69 -17.95 -13.28 7.95
C SER A 69 -17.25 -14.26 8.88
#